data_AF-A0A1C5KM93-F1
#
_entry.id   AF-A0A1C5KM93-F1
#
_cell.length_a   1.000
_cell.length_b   1.000
_cell.length_c   1.000
_cell.angle_alpha   90.00
_cell.angle_beta   90.00
_cell.angle_gamma   90.00
#
_symmetry.space_group_name_H-M   'P 1'
#
loop_
_entity.id
_entity.type
_entity.pdbx_description
1 polymer ?
#
loop_
_entity_poly.entity_id
_entity_poly.type
_entity_poly.pdbx_seq_one_letter_code
_entity_poly.pdbx_strand_id
1 'polypeptide(L)' 'MCAVCRKNPCDSRCPNAEEPKSVYTCEWCEEPIYEGDKYMDTPEGPVCKDCIEGMSATEFCELIGESFKTAEKEEE' A
#
# COMPACT_ATOMS: atom_id res chain seq x y z
N MET A 1 -22.22 -25.02 1.64
CA MET A 1 -22.38 -24.57 3.04
C MET A 1 -21.52 -25.45 3.94
N CYS A 2 -20.56 -24.87 4.67
CA CYS A 2 -19.55 -25.62 5.43
C CYS A 2 -20.15 -26.38 6.62
N ALA A 3 -19.62 -27.57 6.94
CA ALA A 3 -20.07 -28.38 8.06
C ALA A 3 -19.72 -27.80 9.44
N VAL A 4 -18.63 -27.04 9.54
CA VAL A 4 -18.12 -26.46 10.80
C VAL A 4 -18.81 -25.14 11.12
N CYS A 5 -18.74 -24.17 10.20
CA CYS A 5 -19.24 -22.81 10.44
C CYS A 5 -20.63 -22.54 9.83
N ARG A 6 -21.20 -23.47 9.06
CA ARG A 6 -22.54 -23.37 8.45
C ARG A 6 -22.73 -22.16 7.51
N LYS A 7 -21.66 -21.54 7.01
CA LYS A 7 -21.67 -20.44 6.04
C LYS A 7 -21.15 -20.85 4.65
N ASN A 8 -21.36 -19.98 3.64
CA ASN A 8 -20.75 -20.07 2.31
C ASN A 8 -20.59 -18.65 1.70
N PRO A 9 -19.37 -18.08 1.57
CA PRO A 9 -18.08 -18.66 1.97
C PRO A 9 -17.98 -18.88 3.49
N CYS A 10 -16.97 -19.62 3.94
CA CYS A 10 -16.73 -19.90 5.36
C CYS A 10 -16.54 -18.60 6.18
N ASP A 11 -16.93 -18.61 7.46
CA ASP A 11 -16.55 -17.55 8.41
C ASP A 11 -15.03 -17.47 8.51
N SER A 12 -14.43 -16.27 8.62
CA SER A 12 -12.97 -16.09 8.66
C SER A 12 -12.27 -16.82 9.82
N ARG A 13 -12.99 -17.15 10.90
CA ARG A 13 -12.46 -17.91 12.04
C ARG A 13 -12.59 -19.44 11.87
N CYS A 14 -13.17 -19.90 10.77
CA CYS A 14 -13.33 -21.32 10.48
C CYS A 14 -11.99 -21.90 9.98
N PRO A 15 -11.59 -23.12 10.40
CA PRO A 15 -10.38 -23.76 9.86
C PRO A 15 -10.46 -24.07 8.36
N ASN A 16 -11.68 -24.06 7.78
CA ASN A 16 -11.90 -24.22 6.34
C ASN A 16 -12.10 -22.88 5.63
N ALA A 17 -11.85 -21.74 6.31
CA ALA A 17 -11.83 -20.46 5.65
C ALA A 17 -10.63 -20.40 4.72
N GLU A 18 -10.86 -19.99 3.47
CA GLU A 18 -9.76 -19.66 2.58
C GLU A 18 -9.06 -18.42 3.11
N GLU A 19 -7.73 -18.44 3.14
CA GLU A 19 -6.95 -17.27 3.51
C GLU A 19 -7.24 -16.13 2.52
N PRO A 20 -7.35 -14.88 3.00
CA PRO A 20 -7.54 -13.74 2.13
C PRO A 20 -6.38 -13.68 1.15
N LYS A 21 -6.68 -13.61 -0.14
CA LYS A 21 -5.66 -13.45 -1.18
C LYS A 21 -5.27 -11.98 -1.24
N SER A 22 -3.98 -11.71 -1.14
CA SER A 22 -3.47 -10.39 -1.46
C SER A 22 -3.68 -10.09 -2.93
N VAL A 23 -3.96 -8.83 -3.25
CA VAL A 23 -4.03 -8.33 -4.63
C VAL A 23 -2.63 -8.02 -5.13
N TYR A 24 -1.80 -7.41 -4.26
CA TYR A 24 -0.40 -7.09 -4.51
C TYR A 24 0.45 -7.40 -3.27
N THR A 25 1.76 -7.29 -3.43
CA THR A 25 2.73 -7.30 -2.33
C THR A 25 3.49 -5.98 -2.40
N CYS A 26 3.63 -5.29 -1.27
CA CYS A 26 4.36 -4.03 -1.21
C CYS A 26 5.83 -4.24 -1.60
N GLU A 27 6.34 -3.47 -2.56
CA GLU A 27 7.72 -3.61 -3.03
C GLU A 27 8.76 -3.27 -1.94
N TRP A 28 8.39 -2.45 -0.94
CA TRP A 28 9.35 -1.95 0.04
C TRP A 28 9.37 -2.71 1.36
N CYS A 29 8.20 -3.11 1.87
CA CYS A 29 8.10 -3.83 3.15
C CYS A 29 7.75 -5.31 2.98
N GLU A 30 7.51 -5.77 1.74
CA GLU A 30 7.13 -7.15 1.41
C GLU A 30 5.81 -7.63 2.05
N GLU A 31 5.03 -6.72 2.65
CA GLU A 31 3.72 -7.03 3.24
C GLU A 31 2.63 -7.13 2.17
N PRO A 32 1.64 -8.02 2.34
CA PRO A 32 0.51 -8.17 1.42
C PRO A 32 -0.40 -6.93 1.43
N ILE A 33 -0.87 -6.53 0.24
CA ILE A 33 -1.87 -5.50 0.03
C ILE A 33 -3.17 -6.19 -0.38
N TYR A 34 -4.20 -6.11 0.46
CA TYR A 34 -5.48 -6.77 0.26
C TYR A 34 -6.49 -5.87 -0.47
N GLU A 35 -7.62 -6.47 -0.86
CA GLU A 35 -8.72 -5.71 -1.44
C GLU A 35 -9.24 -4.66 -0.46
N GLY A 36 -9.27 -3.39 -0.91
CA GLY A 36 -9.68 -2.25 -0.08
C GLY A 36 -8.51 -1.47 0.53
N ASP A 37 -7.30 -2.02 0.51
CA ASP A 37 -6.10 -1.32 0.98
C ASP A 37 -5.67 -0.23 -0.01
N LYS A 38 -5.06 0.83 0.54
CA LYS A 38 -4.53 1.94 -0.26
C LYS A 38 -3.07 1.68 -0.59
N TYR A 39 -2.72 1.82 -1.85
CA TYR A 39 -1.36 1.71 -2.36
C TYR A 39 -1.11 2.77 -3.43
N MET A 40 0.15 2.94 -3.80
CA MET A 40 0.62 3.78 -4.90
C MET A 40 1.42 2.92 -5.88
N ASP A 41 1.13 3.04 -7.17
CA ASP A 41 1.98 2.47 -8.22
C ASP A 41 3.22 3.34 -8.38
N THR A 42 4.39 2.77 -8.07
CA THR A 42 5.69 3.40 -8.29
C THR A 42 6.40 2.71 -9.47
N PRO A 43 7.48 3.30 -10.02
CA PRO A 43 8.28 2.65 -11.06
C PRO A 43 8.89 1.30 -10.64
N GLU A 44 9.11 1.09 -9.34
CA GLU A 44 9.67 -0.14 -8.78
C GLU A 44 8.59 -1.20 -8.54
N GLY A 45 7.36 -0.78 -8.26
CA GLY A 45 6.23 -1.66 -7.98
C GLY A 45 5.14 -0.99 -7.13
N PRO A 46 4.10 -1.74 -6.74
CA PRO A 46 3.06 -1.24 -5.84
C PRO A 46 3.62 -1.06 -4.43
N VAL A 47 3.40 0.11 -3.82
CA VAL A 47 3.87 0.45 -2.47
C VAL A 47 2.67 0.80 -1.58
N CYS A 48 2.58 0.23 -0.39
CA CYS A 48 1.46 0.47 0.52
C CYS A 48 1.46 1.91 1.08
N LYS A 49 0.28 2.40 1.45
CA LYS A 49 0.11 3.76 2.00
C LYS A 49 0.98 4.02 3.22
N ASP A 50 1.11 3.05 4.14
CA ASP A 50 1.91 3.20 5.36
C ASP A 50 3.40 3.45 5.05
N CYS A 51 3.95 2.77 4.04
CA CYS A 51 5.31 3.02 3.56
C CYS A 51 5.47 4.44 3.01
N ILE A 52 4.52 4.90 2.20
CA ILE A 52 4.55 6.26 1.63
C ILE A 52 4.40 7.33 2.71
N GLU A 53 3.47 7.15 3.66
CA GLU A 53 3.25 8.10 4.76
C GLU A 53 4.40 8.10 5.78
N GLY A 54 5.21 7.04 5.81
CA GLY A 54 6.43 6.98 6.62
C GLY A 54 7.59 7.81 6.07
N MET A 55 7.51 8.25 4.81
CA MET A 55 8.56 9.06 4.17
C MET A 55 8.45 10.53 4.54
N SER A 56 9.58 11.24 4.45
CA SER A 56 9.55 12.69 4.42
C SER A 56 8.96 13.23 3.11
N ALA A 57 8.39 14.43 3.15
CA ALA A 57 7.88 15.10 1.94
C ALA A 57 8.98 15.29 0.88
N THR A 58 10.24 15.46 1.29
CA THR A 58 11.39 15.58 0.39
C THR A 58 11.64 14.29 -0.37
N GLU A 59 11.73 13.16 0.33
CA GLU A 59 11.94 11.85 -0.30
C GLU A 59 10.77 11.49 -1.23
N PHE A 60 9.54 11.85 -0.84
CA PHE A 60 8.37 11.68 -1.70
C PHE A 60 8.46 12.55 -2.97
N CYS A 61 8.87 13.82 -2.86
CA CYS A 61 9.11 14.68 -4.02
C CYS A 61 10.15 14.06 -4.96
N GLU A 62 11.28 13.59 -4.41
CA GLU A 62 12.33 12.95 -5.21
C GLU A 62 11.82 11.69 -5.93
N LEU A 63 10.99 10.88 -5.27
CA LEU A 63 10.37 9.69 -5.86
C LEU A 63 9.46 10.01 -7.05
N ILE A 64 8.69 11.09 -6.98
CA ILE A 64 7.83 11.53 -8.10
C ILE A 64 8.59 12.37 -9.14
N GLY A 65 9.91 12.57 -8.96
CA GLY A 65 10.75 13.37 -9.86
C GLY A 65 10.61 14.88 -9.71
N GLU A 66 10.04 15.35 -8.59
CA GLU A 66 9.87 16.76 -8.25
C GLU A 66 10.91 17.20 -7.20
N SER A 67 11.11 18.50 -7.05
CA SER A 67 11.99 19.05 -6.01
C SER A 67 11.47 20.37 -5.48
N PHE A 68 11.70 20.64 -4.20
CA PHE A 68 11.43 21.97 -3.63
C PHE A 68 12.31 23.03 -4.29
N LYS A 69 11.76 24.23 -4.45
CA LYS A 69 12.48 25.40 -4.98
C LYS A 69 12.56 26.46 -3.89
N THR A 70 13.71 27.11 -3.81
CA THR A 70 13.91 28.27 -2.94
C THR A 70 13.44 29.51 -3.69
N ALA A 71 12.58 30.31 -3.08
CA ALA A 71 12.19 31.60 -3.65
C ALA A 71 13.31 32.62 -3.37
N GLU A 72 13.87 33.21 -4.42
CA GLU A 72 14.86 34.29 -4.33
C GLU A 72 14.26 35.58 -4.87
N LYS A 73 14.54 36.71 -4.22
CA LYS A 73 14.07 38.03 -4.66
C LYS A 73 15.06 38.56 -5.69
N GLU A 74 14.62 38.80 -6.92
CA GLU A 74 15.43 39.53 -7.91
C GLU A 74 15.69 40.93 -7.35
N GLU A 75 16.95 41.25 -7.07
CA GLU A 75 17.36 42.62 -6.72
C GLU A 75 17.43 43.42 -8.04
N GLU A 76 16.47 44.33 -8.23
CA GLU A 76 16.43 45.31 -9.32
C GLU A 76 17.34 46.52 -9.02
#